data_AF-A0A9P1F3D0-F1
#
_entry.id   AF-A0A9P1F3D0-F1
#
_cell.length_a   1.000
_cell.length_b   1.000
_cell.length_c   1.000
_cell.angle_alpha   90.00
_cell.angle_beta   90.00
_cell.angle_gamma   90.00
#
_symmetry.space_group_name_H-M   'P 1'
#
loop_
_entity.id
_entity.type
_entity.pdbx_description
1 polymer ?
#
loop_
_entity_poly.entity_id
_entity_poly.type
_entity_poly.pdbx_seq_one_letter_code
_entity_poly.pdbx_strand_id
1 'polypeptide(L)'
;MAKTMSDYVRERIEYHQEVITGRHPDCARLFRLAGNGDQTEPYVRLSRGLLRIRPSDLMEAETKCTLCHRSFPNENFLEHIKNCAATDEKSKKQKEMEIHKFSGSIYSLLAPLKKAAFELEKEYMEALLTRKMNNLSCFGCDSLEEHARGKCLEDRNKTIFLTNVDQIASTALAHMEHYLNLRGRCLVDEMDSKDETDFQQLSKVVKTIEEEKDNRPSKYLFWTQFCHNTTTTNNGKRQKLEVQITLENARAYEEHKKKMEKAVDSLSEDLEVICAVLSREAQIINNMDPAFRFDRAPTREEVQKFEEKYPWMNDSRRIRRV
;
A
#
# COMPACT_ATOMS: atom_id res chain seq x y z
N MET A 1 4.65 41.53 12.97
CA MET A 1 3.31 40.93 13.15
C MET A 1 3.48 39.61 13.88
N ALA A 2 2.74 39.37 14.96
CA ALA A 2 2.83 38.14 15.73
C ALA A 2 2.12 37.01 14.96
N LYS A 3 2.80 35.88 14.73
CA LYS A 3 2.23 34.68 14.11
C LYS A 3 1.18 34.08 15.05
N THR A 4 0.03 33.67 14.51
CA THR A 4 -1.02 33.03 15.30
C THR A 4 -0.66 31.57 15.61
N MET A 5 -1.30 30.93 16.60
CA MET A 5 -1.14 29.49 16.84
C MET A 5 -1.59 28.67 15.62
N SER A 6 -2.56 29.17 14.84
CA SER A 6 -2.92 28.58 13.55
C SER A 6 -1.77 28.68 12.56
N ASP A 7 -1.02 29.79 12.53
CA ASP A 7 0.18 29.92 11.69
C ASP A 7 1.35 29.09 12.21
N TYR A 8 1.49 28.90 13.52
CA TYR A 8 2.51 28.03 14.11
C TYR A 8 2.22 26.55 13.89
N VAL A 9 0.96 26.14 14.00
CA VAL A 9 0.49 24.79 13.68
C VAL A 9 0.54 24.56 12.18
N ARG A 10 0.15 25.54 11.36
CA ARG A 10 0.31 25.47 9.89
C ARG A 10 1.78 25.40 9.50
N GLU A 11 2.66 26.23 10.07
CA GLU A 11 4.10 26.15 9.86
C GLU A 11 4.70 24.86 10.39
N ARG A 12 4.15 24.26 11.47
CA ARG A 12 4.60 22.93 11.95
C ARG A 12 4.10 21.80 11.08
N ILE A 13 2.87 21.86 10.59
CA ILE A 13 2.30 20.90 9.64
C ILE A 13 3.02 21.02 8.30
N GLU A 14 3.28 22.23 7.81
CA GLU A 14 4.08 22.53 6.62
C GLU A 14 5.53 22.10 6.82
N TYR A 15 6.14 22.36 7.98
CA TYR A 15 7.49 21.88 8.32
C TYR A 15 7.55 20.35 8.36
N HIS A 16 6.56 19.69 8.99
CA HIS A 16 6.48 18.23 8.97
C HIS A 16 6.23 17.71 7.55
N GLN A 17 5.39 18.36 6.75
CA GLN A 17 5.17 18.03 5.34
C GLN A 17 6.43 18.25 4.49
N GLU A 18 7.19 19.33 4.68
CA GLU A 18 8.44 19.64 3.95
C GLU A 18 9.59 18.72 4.35
N VAL A 19 9.66 18.32 5.63
CA VAL A 19 10.63 17.34 6.14
C VAL A 19 10.29 15.92 5.67
N ILE A 20 9.00 15.58 5.60
CA ILE A 20 8.52 14.27 5.10
C ILE A 20 8.65 14.18 3.58
N THR A 21 8.39 15.27 2.84
CA THR A 21 8.50 15.33 1.37
C THR A 21 9.91 15.69 0.86
N GLY A 22 10.88 15.89 1.75
CA GLY A 22 12.28 16.15 1.40
C GLY A 22 12.57 17.53 0.81
N ARG A 23 11.65 18.49 0.92
CA ARG A 23 11.74 19.82 0.28
C ARG A 23 12.38 20.90 1.15
N HIS A 24 12.66 20.61 2.43
CA HIS A 24 13.19 21.64 3.34
C HIS A 24 14.70 21.92 3.06
N PRO A 25 15.09 23.18 2.77
CA PRO A 25 16.45 23.53 2.30
C PRO A 25 17.57 23.29 3.32
N ASP A 26 17.24 23.24 4.62
CA ASP A 26 18.20 22.93 5.69
C ASP A 26 18.38 21.42 5.98
N CYS A 27 17.71 20.53 5.24
CA CYS A 27 17.89 19.09 5.44
C CYS A 27 19.38 18.72 5.37
N ALA A 28 20.13 19.18 4.36
CA ALA A 28 21.58 18.97 4.20
C ALA A 28 22.46 19.55 5.34
N ARG A 29 22.01 20.61 6.01
CA ARG A 29 22.75 21.30 7.07
C ARG A 29 22.54 20.66 8.44
N LEU A 30 21.32 20.17 8.70
CA LEU A 30 21.00 19.33 9.86
C LEU A 30 21.64 17.93 9.74
N PHE A 31 21.83 17.42 8.51
CA PHE A 31 22.56 16.17 8.27
C PHE A 31 24.05 16.24 8.62
N ARG A 32 24.72 17.40 8.45
CA ARG A 32 26.14 17.58 8.80
C ARG A 32 26.39 17.77 10.29
N LEU A 33 25.39 18.22 11.05
CA LEU A 33 25.47 18.36 12.50
C LEU A 33 25.14 17.06 13.24
N ALA A 34 24.43 16.12 12.61
CA ALA A 34 24.14 14.79 13.17
C ALA A 34 25.36 13.84 13.24
N GLY A 35 26.52 14.26 12.71
CA GLY A 35 27.76 13.52 12.81
C GLY A 35 28.52 13.72 14.12
N ASN A 36 28.13 14.69 14.97
CA ASN A 36 28.79 14.95 16.24
C ASN A 36 27.79 15.56 17.24
N GLY A 37 27.23 14.74 18.13
CA GLY A 37 26.54 15.20 19.34
C GLY A 37 25.03 14.96 19.35
N ASP A 38 24.63 14.05 20.24
CA ASP A 38 23.24 13.72 20.61
C ASP A 38 22.40 14.95 20.98
N GLN A 39 21.08 14.78 20.88
CA GLN A 39 20.02 15.53 21.60
C GLN A 39 19.08 16.47 20.81
N THR A 40 19.06 16.42 19.48
CA THR A 40 17.81 16.68 18.71
C THR A 40 17.01 15.39 18.44
N GLU A 41 17.39 14.29 19.07
CA GLU A 41 16.96 12.94 18.72
C GLU A 41 15.49 12.61 19.01
N PRO A 42 14.80 13.05 20.09
CA PRO A 42 13.47 12.52 20.37
C PRO A 42 12.41 12.99 19.35
N TYR A 43 12.33 14.28 19.06
CA TYR A 43 11.24 14.84 18.23
C TYR A 43 11.46 14.67 16.73
N VAL A 44 12.71 14.63 16.28
CA VAL A 44 13.07 14.32 14.89
C VAL A 44 13.08 12.80 14.65
N ARG A 45 13.36 11.95 15.67
CA ARG A 45 13.09 10.49 15.58
C ARG A 45 11.62 10.15 15.72
N LEU A 46 10.80 10.93 16.43
CA LEU A 46 9.35 10.70 16.51
C LEU A 46 8.70 10.85 15.13
N SER A 47 9.12 11.85 14.36
CA SER A 47 8.66 12.06 12.98
C SER A 47 9.43 11.25 11.92
N ARG A 48 10.66 10.76 12.19
CA ARG A 48 11.45 9.91 11.25
C ARG A 48 11.44 8.41 11.53
N GLY A 49 11.09 7.97 12.74
CA GLY A 49 11.36 6.61 13.24
C GLY A 49 10.12 5.77 13.50
N LEU A 50 8.95 6.38 13.62
CA LEU A 50 7.71 5.68 13.96
C LEU A 50 7.04 4.98 12.77
N LEU A 51 7.34 5.42 11.55
CA LEU A 51 7.14 4.63 10.33
C LEU A 51 8.53 4.43 9.73
N ARG A 52 9.19 3.29 10.01
CA ARG A 52 10.58 2.97 9.62
C ARG A 52 10.90 3.11 8.13
N ILE A 53 9.87 3.20 7.30
CA ILE A 53 9.95 3.44 5.86
C ILE A 53 8.99 4.58 5.57
N ARG A 54 9.50 5.74 5.11
CA ARG A 54 8.64 6.88 4.78
C ARG A 54 7.67 6.45 3.67
N PRO A 55 6.45 7.02 3.62
CA PRO A 55 5.60 6.86 2.43
C PRO A 55 6.37 7.20 1.14
N SER A 56 7.26 8.20 1.18
CA SER A 56 8.16 8.56 0.08
C SER A 56 9.09 7.40 -0.35
N ASP A 57 9.63 6.63 0.58
CA ASP A 57 10.57 5.55 0.27
C ASP A 57 9.87 4.38 -0.47
N LEU A 58 8.57 4.16 -0.19
CA LEU A 58 7.75 3.22 -0.97
C LEU A 58 7.35 3.79 -2.33
N MET A 59 7.15 5.10 -2.42
CA MET A 59 6.76 5.80 -3.65
C MET A 59 7.93 5.92 -4.64
N GLU A 60 9.16 6.09 -4.13
CA GLU A 60 10.41 6.14 -4.89
C GLU A 60 10.87 4.75 -5.38
N ALA A 61 10.33 3.67 -4.81
CA ALA A 61 10.59 2.34 -5.33
C ALA A 61 10.04 2.21 -6.76
N GLU A 62 10.85 1.60 -7.63
CA GLU A 62 10.50 1.44 -9.04
C GLU A 62 9.97 0.04 -9.35
N THR A 63 8.92 -0.02 -10.16
CA THR A 63 8.42 -1.26 -10.74
C THR A 63 8.73 -1.30 -12.24
N LYS A 64 9.28 -2.42 -12.70
CA LYS A 64 9.54 -2.68 -14.11
C LYS A 64 8.27 -3.15 -14.83
N CYS A 65 7.84 -2.41 -15.84
CA CYS A 65 6.72 -2.79 -16.70
C CYS A 65 7.10 -4.00 -17.57
N THR A 66 6.29 -5.05 -17.59
CA THR A 66 6.59 -6.24 -18.42
C THR A 66 6.28 -6.02 -19.91
N LEU A 67 5.48 -5.01 -20.26
CA LEU A 67 5.11 -4.71 -21.65
C LEU A 67 6.20 -3.94 -22.39
N CYS A 68 6.78 -2.91 -21.76
CA CYS A 68 7.80 -2.07 -22.39
C CYS A 68 9.19 -2.21 -21.76
N HIS A 69 9.33 -3.01 -20.70
CA HIS A 69 10.57 -3.29 -19.97
C HIS A 69 11.25 -2.08 -19.33
N ARG A 70 10.58 -0.93 -19.25
CA ARG A 70 11.05 0.27 -18.55
C ARG A 70 10.61 0.24 -17.08
N SER A 71 11.43 0.83 -16.21
CA SER A 71 11.12 1.04 -14.80
C SER A 71 10.39 2.36 -14.61
N PHE A 72 9.42 2.38 -13.71
CA PHE A 72 8.67 3.57 -13.34
C PHE A 72 8.53 3.64 -11.81
N PRO A 73 8.51 4.84 -11.22
CA PRO A 73 8.10 5.02 -9.83
C PRO A 73 6.73 4.39 -9.59
N ASN A 74 6.56 3.73 -8.45
CA ASN A 74 5.32 3.02 -8.12
C ASN A 74 4.08 3.91 -8.21
N GLU A 75 4.20 5.19 -7.82
CA GLU A 75 3.12 6.18 -7.93
C GLU A 75 2.59 6.38 -9.36
N ASN A 76 3.47 6.28 -10.36
CA ASN A 76 3.16 6.56 -11.76
C ASN A 76 2.96 5.28 -12.58
N PHE A 77 3.13 4.11 -11.96
CA PHE A 77 3.13 2.83 -12.67
C PHE A 77 1.76 2.52 -13.31
N LEU A 78 0.66 2.71 -12.58
CA LEU A 78 -0.68 2.44 -13.12
C LEU A 78 -1.07 3.39 -14.26
N GLU A 79 -0.66 4.67 -14.17
CA GLU A 79 -0.86 5.62 -15.25
C GLU A 79 -0.04 5.24 -16.49
N HIS A 80 1.21 4.81 -16.27
CA HIS A 80 2.03 4.25 -17.34
C HIS A 80 1.33 3.07 -18.02
N ILE A 81 0.81 2.08 -17.27
CA ILE A 81 0.18 0.90 -17.88
C ILE A 81 -1.02 1.29 -18.74
N LYS A 82 -1.84 2.26 -18.33
CA LYS A 82 -2.97 2.77 -19.15
C LYS A 82 -2.49 3.31 -20.50
N ASN A 83 -1.42 4.09 -20.49
CA ASN A 83 -0.88 4.81 -21.66
C ASN A 83 0.24 4.05 -22.40
N CYS A 84 0.63 2.87 -21.93
CA CYS A 84 1.72 2.11 -22.52
C CYS A 84 1.36 1.78 -23.97
N ALA A 85 2.15 2.30 -24.91
CA ALA A 85 1.90 2.23 -26.36
C ALA A 85 2.25 0.88 -27.00
N ALA A 86 2.85 -0.04 -26.23
CA ALA A 86 3.26 -1.37 -26.70
C ALA A 86 2.06 -2.34 -26.89
N THR A 87 0.87 -1.83 -27.22
CA THR A 87 -0.39 -2.53 -26.95
C THR A 87 -1.35 -2.61 -28.14
N ASP A 88 -1.33 -3.75 -28.85
CA ASP A 88 -2.39 -4.21 -29.77
C ASP A 88 -3.55 -4.89 -29.00
N GLU A 89 -4.62 -5.35 -29.65
CA GLU A 89 -5.79 -5.97 -28.96
C GLU A 89 -5.44 -7.15 -28.03
N LYS A 90 -4.43 -7.98 -28.39
CA LYS A 90 -3.87 -9.05 -27.53
C LYS A 90 -3.25 -8.53 -26.23
N SER A 91 -2.81 -7.27 -26.22
CA SER A 91 -2.22 -6.64 -25.05
C SER A 91 -3.25 -6.15 -24.01
N LYS A 92 -4.56 -6.13 -24.32
CA LYS A 92 -5.57 -5.65 -23.37
C LYS A 92 -5.62 -6.56 -22.14
N LYS A 93 -5.65 -7.88 -22.36
CA LYS A 93 -5.54 -8.89 -21.29
C LYS A 93 -4.23 -8.75 -20.52
N GLN A 94 -3.14 -8.44 -21.22
CA GLN A 94 -1.80 -8.30 -20.63
C GLN A 94 -1.67 -7.01 -19.79
N LYS A 95 -2.29 -5.91 -20.22
CA LYS A 95 -2.48 -4.67 -19.44
C LYS A 95 -3.27 -4.96 -18.17
N GLU A 96 -4.39 -5.66 -18.29
CA GLU A 96 -5.23 -6.03 -17.15
C GLU A 96 -4.48 -6.90 -16.14
N MET A 97 -3.70 -7.87 -16.61
CA MET A 97 -2.80 -8.68 -15.78
C MET A 97 -1.78 -7.81 -15.03
N GLU A 98 -1.11 -6.86 -15.70
CA GLU A 98 -0.14 -5.98 -15.05
C GLU A 98 -0.78 -5.05 -14.03
N ILE A 99 -1.98 -4.53 -14.30
CA ILE A 99 -2.76 -3.74 -13.34
C ILE A 99 -3.04 -4.57 -12.09
N HIS A 100 -3.56 -5.78 -12.23
CA HIS A 100 -3.89 -6.63 -11.09
C HIS A 100 -2.64 -7.10 -10.33
N LYS A 101 -1.57 -7.44 -11.04
CA LYS A 101 -0.29 -7.79 -10.43
C LYS A 101 0.28 -6.66 -9.57
N PHE A 102 0.26 -5.43 -10.09
CA PHE A 102 0.72 -4.27 -9.34
C PHE A 102 -0.23 -3.93 -8.18
N SER A 103 -1.54 -3.96 -8.41
CA SER A 103 -2.55 -3.64 -7.40
C SER A 103 -2.60 -4.68 -6.27
N GLY A 104 -2.18 -5.92 -6.56
CA GLY A 104 -1.97 -6.96 -5.56
C GLY A 104 -0.57 -6.98 -4.95
N SER A 105 0.32 -6.04 -5.27
CA SER A 105 1.69 -6.02 -4.73
C SER A 105 1.76 -5.58 -3.25
N ILE A 106 2.90 -5.83 -2.61
CA ILE A 106 3.18 -5.34 -1.25
C ILE A 106 3.16 -3.80 -1.18
N TYR A 107 3.55 -3.11 -2.26
CA TYR A 107 3.45 -1.65 -2.32
C TYR A 107 2.00 -1.19 -2.19
N SER A 108 1.11 -1.79 -2.97
CA SER A 108 -0.33 -1.46 -2.99
C SER A 108 -1.04 -1.82 -1.68
N LEU A 109 -0.43 -2.67 -0.85
CA LEU A 109 -0.83 -2.89 0.54
C LEU A 109 -0.25 -1.81 1.47
N LEU A 110 1.07 -1.65 1.51
CA LEU A 110 1.73 -0.83 2.51
C LEU A 110 1.51 0.68 2.34
N ALA A 111 1.46 1.18 1.11
CA ALA A 111 1.28 2.61 0.85
C ALA A 111 -0.05 3.16 1.43
N PRO A 112 -1.22 2.57 1.14
CA PRO A 112 -2.47 3.01 1.75
C PRO A 112 -2.55 2.74 3.26
N LEU A 113 -1.98 1.64 3.77
CA LEU A 113 -1.94 1.40 5.22
C LEU A 113 -1.18 2.48 5.98
N LYS A 114 -0.01 2.87 5.47
CA LYS A 114 0.77 3.94 6.09
C LYS A 114 0.06 5.29 6.02
N LYS A 115 -0.62 5.56 4.91
CA LYS A 115 -1.45 6.76 4.78
C LYS A 115 -2.57 6.76 5.83
N ALA A 116 -3.27 5.65 6.00
CA ALA A 116 -4.32 5.50 7.00
C ALA A 116 -3.77 5.66 8.43
N ALA A 117 -2.63 5.03 8.74
CA ALA A 117 -1.95 5.20 10.03
C ALA A 117 -1.64 6.68 10.33
N PHE A 118 -1.09 7.39 9.34
CA PHE A 118 -0.75 8.82 9.47
C PHE A 118 -1.99 9.71 9.66
N GLU A 119 -3.06 9.46 8.90
CA GLU A 119 -4.31 10.21 9.04
C GLU A 119 -4.94 10.02 10.44
N LEU A 120 -4.93 8.79 10.95
CA LEU A 120 -5.45 8.49 12.29
C LEU A 120 -4.58 9.07 13.42
N GLU A 121 -3.26 9.06 13.27
CA GLU A 121 -2.34 9.73 14.20
C GLU A 121 -2.62 11.24 14.24
N LYS A 122 -2.77 11.86 13.06
CA LYS A 122 -3.10 13.27 12.93
C LYS A 122 -4.42 13.61 13.61
N GLU A 123 -5.49 12.85 13.33
CA GLU A 123 -6.80 13.04 13.98
C GLU A 123 -6.70 12.93 15.50
N TYR A 124 -5.98 11.92 16.00
CA TYR A 124 -5.78 11.73 17.43
C TYR A 124 -5.06 12.93 18.08
N MET A 125 -4.00 13.44 17.45
CA MET A 125 -3.26 14.60 17.95
C MET A 125 -4.09 15.88 17.89
N GLU A 126 -4.87 16.10 16.83
CA GLU A 126 -5.78 17.24 16.72
C GLU A 126 -6.88 17.19 17.78
N ALA A 127 -7.43 16.01 18.06
CA ALA A 127 -8.44 15.81 19.10
C ALA A 127 -7.87 16.09 20.50
N LEU A 128 -6.64 15.63 20.79
CA LEU A 128 -5.97 15.92 22.06
C LEU A 128 -5.70 17.42 22.26
N LEU A 129 -5.24 18.10 21.22
CA LEU A 129 -4.87 19.52 21.29
C LEU A 129 -6.09 20.44 21.37
N THR A 130 -7.11 20.19 20.57
CA THR A 130 -8.29 21.06 20.46
C THR A 130 -9.42 20.69 21.42
N ARG A 131 -9.34 19.49 22.02
CA ARG A 131 -10.42 18.85 22.80
C ARG A 131 -11.75 18.69 22.05
N LYS A 132 -11.73 18.84 20.72
CA LYS A 132 -12.88 18.60 19.86
C LYS A 132 -12.92 17.12 19.50
N MET A 133 -13.40 16.32 20.45
CA MET A 133 -13.46 14.86 20.30
C MET A 133 -14.33 14.44 19.13
N ASN A 134 -15.37 15.21 18.79
CA ASN A 134 -16.26 14.96 17.64
C ASN A 134 -15.56 14.84 16.28
N ASN A 135 -14.30 15.28 16.17
CA ASN A 135 -13.51 15.18 14.93
C ASN A 135 -12.64 13.91 14.89
N LEU A 136 -12.60 13.12 15.96
CA LEU A 136 -11.85 11.88 16.02
C LEU A 136 -12.71 10.78 15.40
N SER A 137 -12.20 10.07 14.40
CA SER A 137 -12.89 8.88 13.90
C SER A 137 -13.10 7.88 15.05
N CYS A 138 -14.23 7.17 15.08
CA CYS A 138 -14.55 6.24 16.17
C CYS A 138 -15.40 5.06 15.69
N PHE A 139 -15.02 3.84 16.09
CA PHE A 139 -15.81 2.62 15.91
C PHE A 139 -16.31 1.99 17.21
N GLY A 140 -15.82 2.45 18.37
CA GLY A 140 -16.03 1.80 19.67
C GLY A 140 -16.97 2.52 20.66
N CYS A 141 -17.52 3.68 20.32
CA CYS A 141 -18.48 4.38 21.17
C CYS A 141 -19.91 4.06 20.77
N ASP A 142 -20.75 3.70 21.73
CA ASP A 142 -22.16 3.36 21.49
C ASP A 142 -23.04 4.60 21.28
N SER A 143 -22.54 5.79 21.71
CA SER A 143 -23.24 7.06 21.54
C SER A 143 -22.29 8.24 21.32
N LEU A 144 -22.81 9.31 20.73
CA LEU A 144 -22.10 10.57 20.56
C LEU A 144 -21.68 11.19 21.89
N GLU A 145 -22.47 10.99 22.95
CA GLU A 145 -22.15 11.51 24.27
C GLU A 145 -20.92 10.84 24.89
N GLU A 146 -20.81 9.51 24.77
CA GLU A 146 -19.61 8.78 25.20
C GLU A 146 -18.37 9.18 24.39
N HIS A 147 -18.56 9.37 23.08
CA HIS A 147 -17.51 9.82 22.19
C HIS A 147 -17.02 11.24 22.52
N ALA A 148 -17.95 12.17 22.77
CA ALA A 148 -17.64 13.54 23.18
C ALA A 148 -16.90 13.60 24.52
N ARG A 149 -17.15 12.63 25.41
CA ARG A 149 -16.43 12.45 26.68
C ARG A 149 -15.04 11.82 26.50
N GLY A 150 -14.67 11.42 25.28
CA GLY A 150 -13.35 10.87 24.95
C GLY A 150 -13.17 9.40 25.34
N LYS A 151 -14.26 8.64 25.51
CA LYS A 151 -14.19 7.20 25.86
C LYS A 151 -13.34 6.40 24.86
N CYS A 152 -13.33 6.81 23.59
CA CYS A 152 -12.53 6.16 22.53
C CYS A 152 -11.04 6.54 22.51
N LEU A 153 -10.58 7.46 23.38
CA LEU A 153 -9.16 7.82 23.43
C LEU A 153 -8.28 6.67 23.90
N GLU A 154 -8.81 5.74 24.68
CA GLU A 154 -8.07 4.55 25.14
C GLU A 154 -7.73 3.60 23.97
N ASP A 155 -8.63 3.51 22.99
CA ASP A 155 -8.46 2.74 21.76
C ASP A 155 -7.38 3.33 20.84
N ARG A 156 -7.13 4.65 20.93
CA ARG A 156 -6.09 5.34 20.12
C ARG A 156 -6.26 5.10 18.61
N ASN A 157 -7.50 5.00 18.15
CA ASN A 157 -7.88 4.64 16.78
C ASN A 157 -7.38 3.26 16.32
N LYS A 158 -6.95 2.38 17.22
CA LYS A 158 -6.45 1.02 16.90
C LYS A 158 -7.53 0.22 16.18
N THR A 159 -8.76 0.25 16.67
CA THR A 159 -9.86 -0.50 16.05
C THR A 159 -10.14 -0.03 14.63
N ILE A 160 -10.07 1.27 14.39
CA ILE A 160 -10.28 1.88 13.06
C ILE A 160 -9.15 1.49 12.12
N PHE A 161 -7.91 1.55 12.61
CA PHE A 161 -6.76 1.13 11.84
C PHE A 161 -6.86 -0.34 11.43
N LEU A 162 -7.20 -1.25 12.35
CA LEU A 162 -7.39 -2.67 12.05
C LEU A 162 -8.52 -2.89 11.02
N THR A 163 -9.60 -2.12 11.11
CA THR A 163 -10.67 -2.17 10.10
C THR A 163 -10.16 -1.76 8.71
N ASN A 164 -9.33 -0.72 8.64
CA ASN A 164 -8.69 -0.31 7.39
C ASN A 164 -7.71 -1.37 6.87
N VAL A 165 -6.98 -2.05 7.77
CA VAL A 165 -6.09 -3.16 7.43
C VAL A 165 -6.85 -4.26 6.70
N ASP A 166 -7.95 -4.73 7.28
CA ASP A 166 -8.74 -5.82 6.71
C ASP A 166 -9.26 -5.47 5.31
N GLN A 167 -9.78 -4.25 5.13
CA GLN A 167 -10.30 -3.79 3.85
C GLN A 167 -9.21 -3.67 2.78
N ILE A 168 -8.07 -3.07 3.12
CA ILE A 168 -6.96 -2.87 2.18
C ILE A 168 -6.31 -4.21 1.83
N ALA A 169 -6.05 -5.07 2.82
CA ALA A 169 -5.47 -6.39 2.61
C ALA A 169 -6.39 -7.28 1.75
N SER A 170 -7.69 -7.29 2.03
CA SER A 170 -8.67 -8.03 1.23
C SER A 170 -8.70 -7.56 -0.21
N THR A 171 -8.62 -6.24 -0.45
CA THR A 171 -8.58 -5.68 -1.80
C THR A 171 -7.32 -6.09 -2.56
N ALA A 172 -6.16 -6.03 -1.90
CA ALA A 172 -4.89 -6.43 -2.52
C ALA A 172 -4.85 -7.94 -2.83
N LEU A 173 -5.38 -8.78 -1.93
CA LEU A 173 -5.51 -10.23 -2.16
C LEU A 173 -6.47 -10.55 -3.31
N ALA A 174 -7.61 -9.86 -3.41
CA ALA A 174 -8.55 -10.02 -4.53
C ALA A 174 -7.89 -9.69 -5.87
N HIS A 175 -7.06 -8.65 -5.93
CA HIS A 175 -6.27 -8.33 -7.12
C HIS A 175 -5.23 -9.42 -7.46
N MET A 176 -4.55 -9.97 -6.46
CA MET A 176 -3.63 -11.08 -6.69
C MET A 176 -4.34 -12.32 -7.23
N GLU A 177 -5.51 -12.67 -6.68
CA GLU A 177 -6.34 -13.75 -7.19
C GLU A 177 -6.77 -13.51 -8.64
N HIS A 178 -7.23 -12.29 -8.97
CA HIS A 178 -7.59 -11.92 -10.33
C HIS A 178 -6.41 -12.05 -11.30
N TYR A 179 -5.22 -11.60 -10.90
CA TYR A 179 -4.00 -11.76 -11.69
C TYR A 179 -3.69 -13.25 -11.98
N LEU A 180 -3.75 -14.11 -10.96
CA LEU A 180 -3.48 -15.54 -11.11
C LEU A 180 -4.51 -16.23 -12.02
N ASN A 181 -5.79 -15.86 -11.88
CA ASN A 181 -6.87 -16.37 -12.73
C ASN A 181 -6.69 -15.94 -14.19
N LEU A 182 -6.37 -14.67 -14.44
CA LEU A 182 -6.10 -14.16 -15.78
C LEU A 182 -4.87 -14.83 -16.40
N ARG A 183 -3.79 -15.01 -15.63
CA ARG A 183 -2.60 -15.75 -16.06
C ARG A 183 -2.95 -17.17 -16.48
N GLY A 184 -3.74 -17.87 -15.68
CA GLY A 184 -4.19 -19.23 -15.98
C GLY A 184 -4.99 -19.29 -17.28
N ARG A 185 -5.94 -18.37 -17.47
CA ARG A 185 -6.72 -18.27 -18.72
C ARG A 185 -5.84 -18.01 -19.93
N CYS A 186 -4.85 -17.12 -19.82
CA CYS A 186 -3.93 -16.84 -20.94
C CYS A 186 -3.12 -18.08 -21.33
N LEU A 187 -2.66 -18.89 -20.38
CA LEU A 187 -1.93 -20.12 -20.67
C LEU A 187 -2.80 -21.17 -21.39
N VAL A 188 -4.08 -21.28 -21.02
CA VAL A 188 -5.04 -22.15 -21.70
C VAL A 188 -5.35 -21.63 -23.10
N ASP A 189 -5.60 -20.32 -23.24
CA ASP A 189 -5.84 -19.69 -24.55
C ASP A 189 -4.65 -19.87 -25.52
N GLU A 190 -3.41 -19.77 -25.02
CA GLU A 190 -2.19 -20.01 -25.81
C GLU A 190 -2.08 -21.45 -26.30
N MET A 191 -2.53 -22.41 -25.49
CA MET A 191 -2.56 -23.82 -25.87
C MET A 191 -3.66 -24.09 -26.90
N ASP A 192 -4.88 -23.57 -26.67
CA ASP A 192 -6.00 -23.68 -27.61
C ASP A 192 -5.63 -23.05 -28.98
N SER A 193 -4.92 -21.92 -28.98
CA SER A 193 -4.44 -21.28 -30.22
C SER A 193 -3.38 -22.10 -30.97
N LYS A 194 -2.52 -22.85 -30.26
CA LYS A 194 -1.53 -23.74 -30.89
C LYS A 194 -2.23 -24.95 -31.50
N ASP A 195 -3.13 -25.57 -30.73
CA ASP A 195 -3.92 -26.71 -31.19
C ASP A 195 -4.73 -26.35 -32.45
N GLU A 196 -5.39 -25.19 -32.48
CA GLU A 196 -6.11 -24.71 -33.66
C GLU A 196 -5.19 -24.51 -34.87
N THR A 197 -3.98 -23.99 -34.66
CA THR A 197 -3.00 -23.81 -35.73
C THR A 197 -2.55 -25.17 -36.30
N ASP A 198 -2.30 -26.14 -35.43
CA ASP A 198 -1.91 -27.50 -35.82
C ASP A 198 -3.05 -28.20 -36.57
N PHE A 199 -4.30 -28.04 -36.13
CA PHE A 199 -5.48 -28.55 -36.84
C PHE A 199 -5.65 -27.92 -38.22
N GLN A 200 -5.44 -26.61 -38.36
CA GLN A 200 -5.51 -25.93 -39.66
C GLN A 200 -4.40 -26.41 -40.61
N GLN A 201 -3.19 -26.67 -40.12
CA GLN A 201 -2.11 -27.25 -40.92
C GLN A 201 -2.44 -28.67 -41.38
N LEU A 202 -2.96 -29.51 -40.48
CA LEU A 202 -3.37 -30.88 -40.80
C LEU A 202 -4.55 -30.91 -41.79
N SER A 203 -5.54 -30.02 -41.64
CA SER A 203 -6.66 -29.90 -42.57
C SER A 203 -6.19 -29.58 -44.00
N LYS A 204 -5.17 -28.73 -44.15
CA LYS A 204 -4.57 -28.45 -45.47
C LYS A 204 -3.94 -29.69 -46.09
N VAL A 205 -3.18 -30.46 -45.32
CA VAL A 205 -2.55 -31.71 -45.78
C VAL A 205 -3.60 -32.73 -46.23
N VAL A 206 -4.69 -32.87 -45.47
CA VAL A 206 -5.77 -33.81 -45.79
C VAL A 206 -6.54 -33.41 -47.05
N LYS A 207 -6.84 -32.11 -47.24
CA LYS A 207 -7.46 -31.63 -48.49
C LYS A 207 -6.62 -31.98 -49.71
N THR A 208 -5.30 -31.88 -49.63
CA THR A 208 -4.38 -32.30 -50.69
C THR A 208 -4.46 -33.81 -50.99
N ILE A 209 -4.66 -34.64 -49.96
CA ILE A 209 -4.78 -36.10 -50.09
C ILE A 209 -6.17 -36.54 -50.62
N GLU A 210 -7.22 -35.76 -50.37
CA GLU A 210 -8.58 -36.01 -50.87
C GLU A 210 -8.72 -35.78 -52.38
N GLU A 211 -7.85 -34.97 -52.98
CA GLU A 211 -7.79 -34.76 -54.43
C GLU A 211 -7.31 -36.03 -55.19
N GLU A 212 -6.66 -36.98 -54.49
CA GLU A 212 -6.29 -38.28 -55.02
C GLU A 212 -7.48 -39.27 -54.94
N LYS A 213 -8.07 -39.57 -56.11
CA LYS A 213 -9.43 -40.13 -56.29
C LYS A 213 -9.70 -41.54 -55.73
N ASP A 214 -8.71 -42.32 -55.35
CA ASP A 214 -8.92 -43.72 -54.94
C ASP A 214 -9.05 -43.85 -53.40
N ASN A 215 -10.12 -44.53 -52.96
CA ASN A 215 -10.45 -44.93 -51.56
C ASN A 215 -11.11 -43.93 -50.58
N ARG A 216 -12.16 -43.19 -51.00
CA ARG A 216 -12.90 -42.22 -50.15
C ARG A 216 -13.48 -42.76 -48.82
N PRO A 217 -14.13 -43.94 -48.73
CA PRO A 217 -14.78 -44.37 -47.47
C PRO A 217 -13.78 -44.70 -46.36
N SER A 218 -12.65 -45.32 -46.71
CA SER A 218 -11.58 -45.66 -45.76
C SER A 218 -10.83 -44.41 -45.28
N LYS A 219 -10.60 -43.43 -46.18
CA LYS A 219 -10.03 -42.11 -45.83
C LYS A 219 -10.91 -41.33 -44.84
N TYR A 220 -12.24 -41.32 -45.03
CA TYR A 220 -13.18 -40.65 -44.12
C TYR A 220 -13.19 -41.27 -42.71
N LEU A 221 -13.21 -42.61 -42.62
CA LEU A 221 -13.20 -43.30 -41.32
C LEU A 221 -11.88 -43.06 -40.58
N PHE A 222 -10.75 -43.10 -41.28
CA PHE A 222 -9.45 -42.75 -40.73
C PHE A 222 -9.42 -41.31 -40.22
N TRP A 223 -9.94 -40.36 -41.00
CA TRP A 223 -9.97 -38.95 -40.61
C TRP A 223 -10.82 -38.70 -39.37
N THR A 224 -12.04 -39.22 -39.33
CA THR A 224 -12.92 -39.10 -38.16
C THR A 224 -12.29 -39.72 -36.90
N GLN A 225 -11.65 -40.89 -37.03
CA GLN A 225 -10.95 -41.54 -35.92
C GLN A 225 -9.71 -40.76 -35.48
N PHE A 226 -8.96 -40.18 -36.42
CA PHE A 226 -7.84 -39.30 -36.14
C PHE A 226 -8.29 -38.04 -35.40
N CYS A 227 -9.31 -37.33 -35.90
CA CYS A 227 -9.88 -36.16 -35.24
C CYS A 227 -10.34 -36.49 -33.81
N HIS A 228 -11.03 -37.62 -33.63
CA HIS A 228 -11.49 -38.07 -32.31
C HIS A 228 -10.32 -38.34 -31.35
N ASN A 229 -9.30 -39.08 -31.81
CA ASN A 229 -8.13 -39.42 -31.00
C ASN A 229 -7.29 -38.18 -30.63
N THR A 230 -7.10 -37.27 -31.57
CA THR A 230 -6.38 -36.01 -31.35
C THR A 230 -7.14 -35.10 -30.38
N THR A 231 -8.46 -34.95 -30.57
CA THR A 231 -9.31 -34.17 -29.64
C THR A 231 -9.28 -34.75 -28.23
N THR A 232 -9.38 -36.07 -28.10
CA THR A 232 -9.32 -36.76 -26.80
C THR A 232 -7.96 -36.57 -26.13
N THR A 233 -6.87 -36.66 -26.90
CA THR A 233 -5.51 -36.46 -26.39
C THR A 233 -5.28 -35.01 -25.96
N ASN A 234 -5.72 -34.04 -26.75
CA ASN A 234 -5.59 -32.62 -26.44
C ASN A 234 -6.44 -32.23 -25.24
N ASN A 235 -7.68 -32.73 -25.14
CA ASN A 235 -8.51 -32.55 -23.94
C ASN A 235 -7.84 -33.15 -22.69
N GLY A 236 -7.19 -34.32 -22.81
CA GLY A 236 -6.42 -34.91 -21.71
C GLY A 236 -5.21 -34.07 -21.30
N LYS A 237 -4.51 -33.44 -22.24
CA LYS A 237 -3.42 -32.49 -21.95
C LYS A 237 -3.95 -31.20 -21.31
N ARG A 238 -5.07 -30.69 -21.80
CA ARG A 238 -5.75 -29.51 -21.27
C ARG A 238 -6.14 -29.67 -19.81
N GLN A 239 -6.83 -30.75 -19.47
CA GLN A 239 -7.21 -31.02 -18.09
C GLN A 239 -6.00 -31.13 -17.17
N LYS A 240 -4.91 -31.76 -17.62
CA LYS A 240 -3.66 -31.83 -16.85
C LYS A 240 -3.07 -30.44 -16.62
N LEU A 241 -3.06 -29.59 -17.65
CA LEU A 241 -2.57 -28.21 -17.54
C LEU A 241 -3.45 -27.37 -16.61
N GLU A 242 -4.77 -27.45 -16.72
CA GLU A 242 -5.72 -26.73 -15.85
C GLU A 242 -5.54 -27.11 -14.37
N VAL A 243 -5.38 -28.41 -14.08
CA VAL A 243 -5.07 -28.90 -12.73
C VAL A 243 -3.72 -28.38 -12.24
N GLN A 244 -2.68 -28.43 -13.09
CA GLN A 244 -1.36 -27.91 -12.74
C GLN A 244 -1.40 -26.41 -12.43
N ILE A 245 -2.02 -25.61 -13.29
CA ILE A 245 -2.19 -24.16 -13.12
C ILE A 245 -2.92 -23.87 -11.81
N THR A 246 -3.99 -24.60 -11.51
CA THR A 246 -4.77 -24.43 -10.28
C THR A 246 -3.90 -24.67 -9.04
N LEU A 247 -3.10 -25.74 -9.04
CA LEU A 247 -2.18 -26.05 -7.94
C LEU A 247 -1.07 -25.00 -7.80
N GLU A 248 -0.47 -24.55 -8.90
CA GLU A 248 0.56 -23.52 -8.91
C GLU A 248 0.00 -22.17 -8.43
N ASN A 249 -1.19 -21.80 -8.89
CA ASN A 249 -1.88 -20.58 -8.47
C ASN A 249 -2.22 -20.62 -6.97
N ALA A 250 -2.73 -21.74 -6.46
CA ALA A 250 -3.02 -21.90 -5.04
C ALA A 250 -1.76 -21.72 -4.18
N ARG A 251 -0.63 -22.31 -4.60
CA ARG A 251 0.66 -22.14 -3.92
C ARG A 251 1.16 -20.71 -3.97
N ALA A 252 1.11 -20.08 -5.15
CA ALA A 252 1.56 -18.69 -5.32
C ALA A 252 0.69 -17.71 -4.51
N TYR A 253 -0.63 -17.93 -4.46
CA TYR A 253 -1.55 -17.15 -3.64
C TYR A 253 -1.21 -17.27 -2.16
N GLU A 254 -1.04 -18.49 -1.66
CA GLU A 254 -0.74 -18.73 -0.25
C GLU A 254 0.63 -18.16 0.16
N GLU A 255 1.65 -18.28 -0.69
CA GLU A 255 2.96 -17.65 -0.45
C GLU A 255 2.85 -16.13 -0.40
N HIS A 256 2.06 -15.54 -1.30
CA HIS A 256 1.85 -14.10 -1.37
C HIS A 256 1.07 -13.57 -0.16
N LYS A 257 0.01 -14.28 0.24
CA LYS A 257 -0.77 -14.01 1.44
C LYS A 257 0.13 -13.98 2.68
N LYS A 258 1.00 -14.98 2.86
CA LYS A 258 1.97 -15.01 3.97
C LYS A 258 2.94 -13.84 3.96
N LYS A 259 3.34 -13.35 2.77
CA LYS A 259 4.19 -12.14 2.68
C LYS A 259 3.42 -10.89 3.09
N MET A 260 2.14 -10.79 2.72
CA MET A 260 1.27 -9.68 3.12
C MET A 260 1.01 -9.68 4.62
N GLU A 261 0.68 -10.83 5.21
CA GLU A 261 0.47 -10.98 6.66
C GLU A 261 1.71 -10.52 7.44
N LYS A 262 2.91 -10.99 7.06
CA LYS A 262 4.16 -10.54 7.67
C LYS A 262 4.39 -9.03 7.56
N ALA A 263 3.98 -8.42 6.45
CA ALA A 263 4.12 -6.98 6.24
C ALA A 263 3.12 -6.18 7.11
N VAL A 264 1.91 -6.71 7.31
CA VAL A 264 0.90 -6.16 8.21
C VAL A 264 1.33 -6.31 9.67
N ASP A 265 1.86 -7.47 10.06
CA ASP A 265 2.36 -7.74 11.41
C ASP A 265 3.48 -6.75 11.76
N SER A 266 4.46 -6.60 10.86
CA SER A 266 5.55 -5.63 11.03
C SER A 266 5.05 -4.19 11.18
N LEU A 267 4.00 -3.79 10.45
CA LEU A 267 3.42 -2.46 10.58
C LEU A 267 2.62 -2.30 11.88
N SER A 268 1.96 -3.37 12.31
CA SER A 268 1.19 -3.40 13.56
C SER A 268 2.12 -3.26 14.78
N GLU A 269 3.28 -3.90 14.76
CA GLU A 269 4.33 -3.71 15.77
C GLU A 269 4.80 -2.25 15.83
N ASP A 270 5.06 -1.63 14.67
CA ASP A 270 5.43 -0.21 14.59
C ASP A 270 4.32 0.69 15.19
N LEU A 271 3.05 0.36 14.95
CA LEU A 271 1.91 1.10 15.49
C LEU A 271 1.73 0.97 17.00
N GLU A 272 2.07 -0.17 17.59
CA GLU A 272 2.03 -0.31 19.05
C GLU A 272 3.05 0.61 19.73
N VAL A 273 4.22 0.79 19.11
CA VAL A 273 5.22 1.77 19.55
C VAL A 273 4.67 3.20 19.44
N ILE A 274 4.03 3.53 18.31
CA ILE A 274 3.35 4.83 18.12
C ILE A 274 2.32 5.06 19.23
N CYS A 275 1.43 4.09 19.45
CA CYS A 275 0.37 4.16 20.44
C CYS A 275 0.91 4.36 21.86
N ALA A 276 2.05 3.74 22.20
CA ALA A 276 2.70 3.92 23.51
C ALA A 276 3.24 5.34 23.68
N VAL A 277 3.85 5.91 22.65
CA VAL A 277 4.30 7.30 22.63
C VAL A 277 3.11 8.25 22.78
N LEU A 278 2.06 8.06 21.98
CA LEU A 278 0.86 8.89 22.01
C LEU A 278 0.16 8.85 23.37
N SER A 279 0.17 7.71 24.06
CA SER A 279 -0.33 7.62 25.45
C SER A 279 0.48 8.47 26.42
N ARG A 280 1.81 8.47 26.30
CA ARG A 280 2.67 9.29 27.15
C ARG A 280 2.43 10.78 26.92
N GLU A 281 2.31 11.20 25.66
CA GLU A 281 2.01 12.60 25.31
C GLU A 281 0.62 13.02 25.81
N ALA A 282 -0.39 12.16 25.66
CA ALA A 282 -1.73 12.41 26.18
C ALA A 282 -1.73 12.61 27.71
N GLN A 283 -0.96 11.80 28.45
CA GLN A 283 -0.78 11.96 29.89
C GLN A 283 -0.11 13.28 30.23
N ILE A 284 0.95 13.67 29.50
CA ILE A 284 1.59 14.97 29.68
C ILE A 284 0.58 16.09 29.48
N ILE A 285 -0.13 16.11 28.34
CA ILE A 285 -1.14 17.13 28.00
C ILE A 285 -2.24 17.18 29.06
N ASN A 286 -2.72 16.03 29.53
CA ASN A 286 -3.76 15.96 30.57
C ASN A 286 -3.28 16.46 31.94
N ASN A 287 -2.00 16.30 32.25
CA ASN A 287 -1.37 16.81 33.47
C ASN A 287 -0.91 18.28 33.35
N MET A 288 -0.92 18.87 32.15
CA MET A 288 -0.69 20.29 31.98
C MET A 288 -1.83 21.08 32.63
N ASP A 289 -1.45 22.10 33.41
CA ASP A 289 -2.41 22.98 34.07
C ASP A 289 -3.33 23.64 33.02
N PRO A 290 -4.67 23.58 33.20
CA PRO A 290 -5.64 24.18 32.28
C PRO A 290 -5.35 25.65 31.95
N ALA A 291 -4.72 26.41 32.85
CA ALA A 291 -4.34 27.80 32.62
C ALA A 291 -3.32 28.00 31.47
N PHE A 292 -2.68 26.92 31.01
CA PHE A 292 -1.71 26.92 29.91
C PHE A 292 -2.22 26.19 28.66
N ARG A 293 -3.51 25.88 28.64
CA ARG A 293 -4.21 25.36 27.45
C ARG A 293 -4.85 26.54 26.74
N PHE A 294 -4.17 27.06 25.73
CA PHE A 294 -4.58 28.31 25.12
C PHE A 294 -5.59 28.06 24.00
N ASP A 295 -6.85 28.46 24.22
CA ASP A 295 -7.90 28.50 23.18
C ASP A 295 -7.65 29.64 22.16
N ARG A 296 -6.64 30.47 22.41
CA ARG A 296 -6.15 31.57 21.57
C ARG A 296 -4.64 31.50 21.44
N ALA A 297 -4.05 32.27 20.54
CA ALA A 297 -2.59 32.37 20.51
C ALA A 297 -2.07 32.91 21.88
N PRO A 298 -1.16 32.19 22.57
CA PRO A 298 -0.64 32.63 23.85
C PRO A 298 0.17 33.91 23.67
N THR A 299 -0.01 34.83 24.59
CA THR A 299 0.83 36.01 24.72
C THR A 299 2.24 35.60 25.13
N ARG A 300 3.23 36.44 24.79
CA ARG A 300 4.64 36.19 25.13
C ARG A 300 4.85 35.97 26.63
N GLU A 301 4.08 36.65 27.47
CA GLU A 301 4.12 36.53 28.93
C GLU A 301 3.51 35.20 29.42
N GLU A 302 2.43 34.74 28.79
CA GLU A 302 1.84 33.43 29.07
C GLU A 302 2.80 32.28 28.67
N VAL A 303 3.48 32.41 27.53
CA VAL A 303 4.54 31.46 27.11
C VAL A 303 5.71 31.48 28.11
N GLN A 304 6.14 32.65 28.56
CA GLN A 304 7.24 32.77 29.52
C GLN A 304 6.90 32.17 30.88
N LYS A 305 5.68 32.41 31.40
CA LYS A 305 5.19 31.77 32.64
C LYS A 305 5.07 30.25 32.50
N PHE A 306 4.67 29.78 31.32
CA PHE A 306 4.61 28.34 31.02
C PHE A 306 6.01 27.72 31.06
N GLU A 307 6.95 28.35 30.36
CA GLU A 307 8.35 27.99 30.30
C GLU A 307 9.05 27.99 31.67
N GLU A 308 8.69 28.92 32.56
CA GLU A 308 9.17 28.99 33.95
C GLU A 308 8.56 27.90 34.86
N LYS A 309 7.27 27.57 34.65
CA LYS A 309 6.56 26.55 35.43
C LYS A 309 6.93 25.12 35.02
N TYR A 310 7.24 24.90 33.74
CA TYR A 310 7.65 23.62 33.19
C TYR A 310 9.06 23.72 32.58
N PRO A 311 10.10 23.96 33.42
CA PRO A 311 11.46 24.28 32.96
C PRO A 311 12.10 23.15 32.14
N TRP A 312 11.68 21.90 32.35
CA TRP A 312 12.11 20.72 31.58
C TRP A 312 11.61 20.72 30.12
N MET A 313 10.57 21.49 29.79
CA MET A 313 10.17 21.70 28.39
C MET A 313 11.10 22.71 27.69
N ASN A 314 11.74 23.59 28.46
CA ASN A 314 12.62 24.66 27.97
C ASN A 314 14.09 24.27 27.87
N ASP A 315 14.48 23.11 28.43
CA ASP A 315 15.83 22.55 28.32
C ASP A 315 16.25 22.24 26.87
N SER A 316 15.28 22.16 25.95
CA SER A 316 15.50 22.07 24.51
C SER A 316 16.17 23.32 23.90
N ARG A 317 16.30 24.43 24.64
CA ARG A 317 17.06 25.64 24.25
C ARG A 317 18.39 25.85 24.99
N ARG A 318 18.66 25.13 26.09
CA ARG A 318 19.82 25.42 26.98
C ARG A 318 21.10 24.65 26.64
N ILE A 319 21.03 23.61 25.82
CA ILE A 319 22.20 22.83 25.38
C ILE A 319 22.79 23.46 24.10
N ARG A 320 23.30 24.68 24.25
CA ARG A 320 24.16 25.36 23.25
C ARG A 320 25.48 25.83 23.85
N ARG A 321 25.78 25.45 25.10
CA ARG A 321 27.02 25.79 25.81
C ARG A 321 27.43 24.66 26.76
N VAL A 322 27.78 23.51 26.20
CA VAL A 322 28.83 22.62 26.73
C VAL A 322 29.60 22.11 25.53
#